data_AF-A0A382W2E3-F1
#
_entry.id   AF-A0A382W2E3-F1
#
_cell.length_a   1.000
_cell.length_b   1.000
_cell.length_c   1.000
_cell.angle_alpha   90.00
_cell.angle_beta   90.00
_cell.angle_gamma   90.00
#
_symmetry.space_group_name_H-M   'P 1'
#
loop_
_entity.id
_entity.type
_entity.pdbx_description
1 polymer ?
#
loop_
_entity_poly.entity_id
_entity_poly.type
_entity_poly.pdbx_seq_one_letter_code
_entity_poly.pdbx_strand_id
1 'polypeptide(L)'
;MNRSRLVVLLKILVVTILLSVIFYAIDWQDRYAIVAPDGEQVETVYGKILGRWDLEPVHFLAKDSSEPRWVSRIADPQGRTTVISPGILTYLANLDFRWFGFGAVAFAVFVIIINSRWWWLMRVNGLGVGFFEAQRFAWIGLFCSNVLPGATGGDVVKAVYIVRRCSGDRVRAVVSVVVDRIVGLLSLLF
;
A
#
# COMPACT_ATOMS: atom_id res chain seq x y z
N MET A 1 -13.08 27.30 -22.65
CA MET A 1 -12.17 26.29 -22.06
C MET A 1 -12.89 24.94 -22.08
N ASN A 2 -12.39 23.93 -22.81
CA ASN A 2 -13.11 22.65 -23.00
C ASN A 2 -13.42 21.96 -21.67
N ARG A 3 -14.69 21.54 -21.48
CA ARG A 3 -15.19 20.84 -20.28
C ARG A 3 -14.29 19.66 -19.84
N SER A 4 -13.69 18.96 -20.82
CA SER A 4 -12.71 17.89 -20.58
C SER A 4 -11.43 18.38 -19.88
N ARG A 5 -10.88 19.55 -20.28
CA ARG A 5 -9.70 20.14 -19.64
C ARG A 5 -9.99 20.62 -18.23
N LEU A 6 -11.19 21.16 -17.99
CA LEU A 6 -11.63 21.58 -16.65
C LEU A 6 -11.68 20.40 -15.67
N VAL A 7 -12.23 19.26 -16.09
CA VAL A 7 -12.29 18.04 -15.26
C VAL A 7 -10.88 17.51 -14.96
N VAL A 8 -9.98 17.52 -15.94
CA VAL A 8 -8.58 17.11 -15.72
C VAL A 8 -7.88 18.04 -14.74
N LEU A 9 -8.02 19.36 -14.88
CA LEU A 9 -7.44 20.34 -13.95
C LEU A 9 -7.98 20.16 -12.52
N LEU A 10 -9.28 19.96 -12.37
CA LEU A 10 -9.90 19.70 -11.07
C LEU A 10 -9.32 18.42 -10.43
N LYS A 11 -9.15 17.33 -11.20
CA LYS A 11 -8.56 16.08 -10.71
C LYS A 11 -7.12 16.28 -10.24
N ILE A 12 -6.30 16.99 -11.03
CA ILE A 12 -4.92 17.28 -10.65
C ILE A 12 -4.88 18.10 -9.36
N LEU A 13 -5.74 19.13 -9.23
CA LEU A 13 -5.84 19.93 -8.02
C LEU A 13 -6.18 19.09 -6.79
N VAL A 14 -7.17 18.20 -6.89
CA VAL A 14 -7.55 17.28 -5.79
C VAL A 14 -6.38 16.38 -5.41
N VAL A 15 -5.70 15.78 -6.39
CA VAL A 15 -4.52 14.93 -6.13
C VAL A 15 -3.42 15.72 -5.44
N THR A 16 -3.12 16.95 -5.88
CA THR A 16 -2.11 17.80 -5.25
C THR A 16 -2.47 18.16 -3.81
N ILE A 17 -3.74 18.50 -3.54
CA ILE A 17 -4.22 18.77 -2.18
C ILE A 17 -4.06 17.52 -1.31
N LEU A 18 -4.49 16.35 -1.78
CA LEU A 18 -4.35 15.09 -1.05
C LEU A 18 -2.89 14.76 -0.75
N LEU A 19 -2.00 14.86 -1.74
CA LEU A 19 -0.57 14.64 -1.55
C LEU A 19 0.05 15.63 -0.56
N SER A 20 -0.43 16.88 -0.56
CA SER A 20 0.03 17.90 0.39
C SER A 20 -0.40 17.55 1.81
N VAL A 21 -1.67 17.16 2.01
CA VAL A 21 -2.17 16.68 3.31
C VAL A 21 -1.37 15.49 3.81
N ILE A 22 -1.13 14.49 2.94
CA ILE A 22 -0.31 13.32 3.29
C ILE A 22 1.11 13.75 3.68
N PHE A 23 1.73 14.64 2.91
CA PHE A 23 3.08 15.13 3.20
C PHE A 23 3.19 15.79 4.58
N TYR A 24 2.18 16.55 4.98
CA TYR A 24 2.12 17.17 6.31
C TYR A 24 1.70 16.21 7.43
N ALA A 25 0.96 15.14 7.11
CA ALA A 25 0.56 14.13 8.07
C ALA A 25 1.68 13.11 8.38
N ILE A 26 2.70 13.01 7.53
CA ILE A 26 3.83 12.08 7.73
C ILE A 26 4.78 12.62 8.79
N ASP A 27 5.15 11.75 9.73
CA ASP A 27 6.21 12.01 10.70
C ASP A 27 7.59 11.88 10.02
N TRP A 28 8.19 13.02 9.69
CA TRP A 28 9.52 13.09 9.06
C TRP A 28 10.68 12.98 10.07
N GLN A 29 10.43 13.28 11.34
CA GLN A 29 11.43 13.29 12.41
C GLN A 29 11.06 12.29 13.49
N ASP A 30 12.08 11.70 14.13
CA ASP A 30 11.86 10.83 15.27
C ASP A 30 11.39 11.65 16.47
N ARG A 31 10.42 11.11 17.20
CA ARG A 31 9.94 11.72 18.45
C ARG A 31 9.64 10.66 19.48
N TYR A 32 9.71 11.04 20.74
CA TYR A 32 9.05 10.29 21.80
C TYR A 32 8.14 11.22 22.59
N ALA A 33 7.00 10.68 23.03
CA ALA A 33 6.02 11.38 23.85
C ALA A 33 5.94 10.71 25.21
N ILE A 34 6.04 11.49 26.28
CA ILE A 34 5.81 11.05 27.65
C ILE A 34 4.32 11.21 27.92
N VAL A 35 3.65 10.12 28.28
CA VAL A 35 2.21 10.03 28.52
C VAL A 35 1.99 9.77 30.00
N ALA A 36 1.16 10.59 30.64
CA ALA A 36 0.76 10.44 32.03
C ALA A 36 -0.16 9.21 32.22
N PRO A 37 -0.36 8.75 33.47
CA PRO A 37 -1.20 7.58 33.76
C PRO A 37 -2.67 7.75 33.33
N ASP A 38 -3.13 9.00 33.21
CA ASP A 38 -4.45 9.40 32.71
C ASP A 38 -4.57 9.40 31.18
N GLY A 39 -3.46 9.13 30.47
CA GLY A 39 -3.37 9.14 29.01
C GLY A 39 -3.07 10.51 28.41
N GLU A 40 -2.88 11.55 29.21
CA GLU A 40 -2.55 12.88 28.71
C GLU A 40 -1.07 12.94 28.27
N GLN A 41 -0.83 13.46 27.07
CA GLN A 41 0.54 13.67 26.59
C GLN A 41 1.16 14.85 27.34
N VAL A 42 2.12 14.53 28.20
CA VAL A 42 2.80 15.50 29.07
C VAL A 42 3.85 16.28 28.30
N GLU A 43 4.65 15.58 27.48
CA GLU A 43 5.78 16.19 26.78
C GLU A 43 6.09 15.41 25.51
N THR A 44 6.39 16.11 24.42
CA THR A 44 6.89 15.51 23.17
C THR A 44 8.27 16.04 22.86
N VAL A 45 9.25 15.14 22.76
CA VAL A 45 10.64 15.49 22.48
C VAL A 45 11.00 15.00 21.09
N TYR A 46 11.48 15.93 20.25
CA TYR A 46 11.94 15.66 18.89
C TYR A 46 13.45 15.42 18.86
N GLY A 47 13.89 14.57 17.94
CA GLY A 47 15.30 14.19 17.86
C GLY A 47 15.57 13.14 16.80
N LYS A 48 16.57 12.29 17.09
CA LYS A 48 17.01 11.22 16.21
C LYS A 48 17.22 9.94 17.01
N ILE A 49 16.62 8.85 16.57
CA ILE A 49 16.89 7.52 17.10
C ILE A 49 18.21 7.02 16.50
N LEU A 50 19.11 6.58 17.38
CA LEU A 50 20.41 6.05 17.04
C LEU A 50 20.35 4.52 17.08
N GLY A 51 20.32 3.90 15.90
CA GLY A 51 20.25 2.44 15.76
C GLY A 51 18.81 1.93 15.67
N ARG A 52 18.57 0.75 16.25
CA ARG A 52 17.32 0.00 16.14
C ARG A 52 16.23 0.59 17.04
N TRP A 53 15.13 1.03 16.43
CA TRP A 53 13.97 1.61 17.12
C TRP A 53 13.06 0.55 17.77
N ASP A 54 13.22 -0.71 17.36
CA ASP A 54 12.43 -1.87 17.78
C ASP A 54 12.99 -2.59 19.02
N LEU A 55 14.22 -2.25 19.43
CA LEU A 55 14.84 -2.77 20.65
C LEU A 55 14.51 -1.88 21.84
N GLU A 56 14.53 -2.47 23.03
CA GLU A 56 14.36 -1.76 24.29
C GLU A 56 15.59 -1.97 25.16
N PRO A 57 16.21 -0.90 25.70
CA PRO A 57 15.90 0.53 25.53
C PRO A 57 16.34 1.11 24.17
N VAL A 58 15.68 2.19 23.73
CA VAL A 58 16.02 2.90 22.48
C VAL A 58 17.03 4.01 22.79
N HIS A 59 18.06 4.12 21.95
CA HIS A 59 19.05 5.20 22.07
C HIS A 59 18.56 6.43 21.28
N PHE A 60 18.37 7.57 21.95
CA PHE A 60 17.76 8.76 21.37
C PHE A 60 18.61 10.01 21.60
N LEU A 61 18.84 10.78 20.54
CA LEU A 61 19.50 12.07 20.59
C LEU A 61 18.46 13.17 20.44
N ALA A 62 18.14 13.89 21.53
CA ALA A 62 17.19 14.99 21.47
C ALA A 62 17.79 16.19 20.74
N LYS A 63 16.95 16.95 20.02
CA LYS A 63 17.39 18.08 19.21
C LYS A 63 18.10 19.17 20.01
N ASP A 64 17.68 19.33 21.27
CA ASP A 64 18.18 20.37 22.17
C ASP A 64 19.34 19.89 23.07
N SER A 65 19.80 18.64 22.90
CA SER A 65 20.89 18.05 23.68
C SER A 65 21.94 17.38 22.80
N SER A 66 23.22 17.61 23.09
CA SER A 66 24.32 16.96 22.36
C SER A 66 24.63 15.53 22.84
N GLU A 67 24.07 15.11 23.98
CA GLU A 67 24.29 13.78 24.56
C GLU A 67 23.11 12.84 24.28
N PRO A 68 23.36 11.65 23.72
CA PRO A 68 22.31 10.67 23.52
C PRO A 68 21.89 10.04 24.85
N ARG A 69 20.59 9.74 24.97
CA ARG A 69 19.96 9.19 26.16
C ARG A 69 19.28 7.87 25.84
N TRP A 70 19.23 6.98 26.83
CA TRP A 70 18.46 5.74 26.74
C TRP A 70 17.02 6.01 27.16
N VAL A 71 16.07 5.70 26.28
CA VAL A 71 14.64 5.89 26.50
C VAL A 71 13.97 4.51 26.50
N SER A 72 13.32 4.16 27.61
CA SER A 72 12.53 2.93 27.73
C SER A 72 11.04 3.21 27.53
N ARG A 73 10.33 2.26 26.94
CA ARG A 73 8.88 2.26 26.78
C ARG A 73 8.16 1.83 28.07
N ILE A 74 8.91 1.32 29.05
CA ILE A 74 8.45 0.93 30.39
C ILE A 74 7.93 2.14 31.19
N ALA A 75 6.88 1.91 31.99
CA ALA A 75 6.35 2.91 32.90
C ALA A 75 7.37 3.26 34.00
N ASP A 76 7.65 4.55 34.17
CA ASP A 76 8.44 5.08 35.29
C ASP A 76 7.71 4.77 36.64
N PRO A 77 8.37 4.67 37.80
CA PRO A 77 7.76 4.62 39.14
C PRO A 77 6.60 5.61 39.41
N GLN A 78 6.46 6.67 38.61
CA GLN A 78 5.36 7.64 38.65
C GLN A 78 4.17 7.26 37.72
N GLY A 79 4.22 6.10 37.07
CA GLY A 79 3.20 5.59 36.14
C GLY A 79 3.23 6.20 34.73
N ARG A 80 4.23 7.04 34.40
CA ARG A 80 4.34 7.66 33.06
C ARG A 80 4.92 6.67 32.06
N THR A 81 4.32 6.57 30.88
CA THR A 81 4.80 5.71 29.78
C THR A 81 5.41 6.55 28.66
N THR A 82 6.43 6.03 27.99
CA THR A 82 7.04 6.75 26.86
C THR A 82 6.64 6.07 25.55
N VAL A 83 5.95 6.79 24.67
CA VAL A 83 5.58 6.32 23.33
C VAL A 83 6.63 6.82 22.35
N ILE A 84 7.36 5.89 21.74
CA ILE A 84 8.41 6.19 20.77
C ILE A 84 7.85 6.03 19.36
N SER A 85 7.90 7.09 18.57
CA SER A 85 7.45 7.13 17.19
C SER A 85 8.64 7.43 16.27
N PRO A 86 9.17 6.42 15.55
CA PRO A 86 10.22 6.66 14.56
C PRO A 86 9.65 7.44 13.38
N GLY A 87 10.42 8.37 12.86
CA GLY A 87 10.16 9.01 11.58
C GLY A 87 10.33 8.02 10.43
N ILE A 88 9.75 8.38 9.28
CA ILE A 88 9.69 7.47 8.12
C ILE A 88 11.08 7.04 7.63
N LEU A 89 12.08 7.91 7.71
CA LEU A 89 13.46 7.61 7.28
C LEU A 89 14.14 6.60 8.22
N THR A 90 13.97 6.77 9.52
CA THR A 90 14.51 5.86 10.54
C THR A 90 13.83 4.50 10.47
N TYR A 91 12.52 4.49 10.21
CA TYR A 91 11.75 3.28 10.00
C TYR A 91 12.26 2.49 8.79
N LEU A 92 12.46 3.17 7.65
CA LEU A 92 12.99 2.56 6.43
C LEU A 92 14.45 2.10 6.57
N ALA A 93 15.29 2.85 7.28
CA ALA A 93 16.71 2.53 7.47
C ALA A 93 16.92 1.29 8.36
N ASN A 94 16.03 1.06 9.32
CA ASN A 94 16.09 -0.09 10.23
C ASN A 94 15.11 -1.20 9.85
N LEU A 95 14.55 -1.16 8.65
CA LEU A 95 13.61 -2.15 8.17
C LEU A 95 14.34 -3.46 7.90
N ASP A 96 13.83 -4.58 8.45
CA ASP A 96 14.41 -5.89 8.14
C ASP A 96 14.06 -6.28 6.70
N PHE A 97 15.03 -6.06 5.81
CA PHE A 97 14.88 -6.31 4.38
C PHE A 97 14.53 -7.77 4.07
N ARG A 98 14.88 -8.73 4.95
CA ARG A 98 14.56 -10.15 4.75
C ARG A 98 13.07 -10.38 4.91
N TRP A 99 12.47 -9.90 6.00
CA TRP A 99 11.03 -10.01 6.24
C TRP A 99 10.23 -9.21 5.21
N PHE A 100 10.71 -8.04 4.83
CA PHE A 100 10.13 -7.28 3.73
C PHE A 100 10.17 -8.05 2.41
N GLY A 101 11.30 -8.68 2.09
CA GLY A 101 11.46 -9.54 0.93
C GLY A 101 10.48 -10.71 0.93
N PHE A 102 10.32 -11.40 2.08
CA PHE A 102 9.32 -12.45 2.23
C PHE A 102 7.90 -11.93 1.99
N GLY A 103 7.53 -10.77 2.54
CA GLY A 103 6.24 -10.14 2.30
C GLY A 103 6.02 -9.79 0.83
N ALA A 104 7.03 -9.22 0.17
CA ALA A 104 6.96 -8.86 -1.25
C ALA A 104 6.80 -10.10 -2.14
N VAL A 105 7.54 -11.18 -1.85
CA VAL A 105 7.42 -12.46 -2.57
C VAL A 105 6.06 -13.09 -2.32
N ALA A 106 5.58 -13.12 -1.08
CA ALA A 106 4.26 -13.65 -0.74
C ALA A 106 3.16 -12.87 -1.48
N PHE A 107 3.25 -11.55 -1.56
CA PHE A 107 2.34 -10.71 -2.32
C PHE A 107 2.38 -11.02 -3.82
N ALA A 108 3.58 -11.15 -4.41
CA ALA A 108 3.72 -11.50 -5.82
C ALA A 108 3.13 -12.88 -6.14
N VAL A 109 3.38 -13.88 -5.28
CA VAL A 109 2.82 -15.23 -5.39
C VAL A 109 1.29 -15.18 -5.29
N PHE A 110 0.75 -14.44 -4.33
CA PHE A 110 -0.68 -14.24 -4.17
C PHE A 110 -1.33 -13.67 -5.44
N VAL A 111 -0.73 -12.63 -6.03
CA VAL A 111 -1.22 -12.03 -7.28
C VAL A 111 -1.18 -13.04 -8.43
N ILE A 112 -0.11 -13.84 -8.55
CA ILE A 112 0.00 -14.89 -9.57
C ILE A 112 -1.11 -15.93 -9.39
N ILE A 113 -1.38 -16.37 -8.16
CA ILE A 113 -2.41 -17.36 -7.85
C ILE A 113 -3.79 -16.84 -8.25
N ILE A 114 -4.15 -15.61 -7.84
CA ILE A 114 -5.44 -15.01 -8.21
C ILE A 114 -5.58 -14.88 -9.73
N ASN A 115 -4.52 -14.43 -10.41
CA ASN A 115 -4.55 -14.28 -11.86
C ASN A 115 -4.63 -15.63 -12.59
N SER A 116 -4.12 -16.71 -11.98
CA SER A 116 -4.20 -18.06 -12.56
C SER A 116 -5.63 -18.58 -12.63
N ARG A 117 -6.51 -18.15 -11.70
CA ARG A 117 -7.94 -18.42 -11.75
C ARG A 117 -8.58 -17.89 -13.03
N TRP A 118 -8.31 -16.63 -13.37
CA TRP A 118 -8.83 -16.03 -14.60
C TRP A 118 -8.29 -16.73 -15.85
N TRP A 119 -7.01 -17.14 -15.83
CA TRP A 119 -6.46 -17.96 -16.91
C TRP A 119 -7.21 -19.28 -17.09
N TRP A 120 -7.57 -19.96 -15.99
CA TRP A 120 -8.32 -21.21 -16.07
C TRP A 120 -9.72 -21.00 -16.67
N LEU A 121 -10.42 -19.93 -16.27
CA LEU A 121 -11.69 -19.52 -16.88
C LEU A 121 -11.56 -19.29 -18.40
N MET A 122 -10.52 -18.60 -18.84
CA MET A 122 -10.28 -18.37 -20.28
C MET A 122 -9.98 -19.67 -21.04
N ARG A 123 -9.25 -20.61 -20.40
CA ARG A 123 -8.93 -21.91 -20.99
C ARG A 123 -10.18 -22.78 -21.15
N VAL A 124 -11.06 -22.81 -20.15
CA VAL A 124 -12.35 -23.52 -20.21
C VAL A 124 -13.27 -22.93 -21.29
N ASN A 125 -13.23 -21.61 -21.50
CA ASN A 125 -13.99 -20.93 -22.56
C ASN A 125 -13.37 -21.08 -23.97
N GLY A 126 -12.28 -21.84 -24.12
CA GLY A 126 -11.66 -22.10 -25.42
C GLY A 126 -10.91 -20.91 -26.02
N LEU A 127 -10.59 -19.87 -25.24
CA LEU A 127 -9.97 -18.64 -25.74
C LEU A 127 -8.48 -18.78 -26.11
N GLY A 128 -7.87 -19.95 -25.85
CA GLY A 128 -6.50 -20.27 -26.30
C GLY A 128 -5.39 -19.38 -25.74
N VAL A 129 -5.61 -18.70 -24.61
CA VAL A 129 -4.66 -17.74 -24.02
C VAL A 129 -3.57 -18.46 -23.24
N GLY A 130 -2.31 -18.12 -23.49
CA GLY A 130 -1.17 -18.62 -22.72
C GLY A 130 -1.15 -18.12 -21.27
N PHE A 131 -0.57 -18.89 -20.35
CA PHE A 131 -0.48 -18.50 -18.93
C PHE A 131 0.23 -17.16 -18.73
N PHE A 132 1.39 -16.97 -19.38
CA PHE A 132 2.16 -15.72 -19.28
C PHE A 132 1.45 -14.53 -19.93
N GLU A 133 0.69 -14.75 -21.01
CA GLU A 133 -0.12 -13.69 -21.61
C GLU A 133 -1.22 -13.22 -20.65
N ALA A 134 -1.92 -14.17 -20.01
CA ALA A 134 -2.95 -13.88 -19.02
C ALA A 134 -2.38 -13.14 -17.80
N GLN A 135 -1.23 -13.56 -17.28
CA GLN A 135 -0.53 -12.87 -16.20
C GLN A 135 -0.18 -11.44 -16.61
N ARG A 136 0.39 -11.22 -17.80
CA ARG A 136 0.74 -9.88 -18.30
C ARG A 136 -0.49 -8.96 -18.33
N PHE A 137 -1.60 -9.41 -18.89
CA PHE A 137 -2.84 -8.61 -18.91
C PHE A 137 -3.35 -8.35 -17.50
N ALA A 138 -3.23 -9.32 -16.61
CA ALA A 138 -3.70 -9.19 -15.24
C ALA A 138 -2.87 -8.18 -14.43
N TRP A 139 -1.54 -8.17 -14.58
CA TRP A 139 -0.64 -7.18 -13.98
C TRP A 139 -0.87 -5.76 -14.52
N ILE A 140 -1.08 -5.61 -15.84
CA ILE A 140 -1.45 -4.31 -16.43
C ILE A 140 -2.79 -3.82 -15.84
N GLY A 141 -3.77 -4.72 -15.73
CA GLY A 141 -5.05 -4.41 -15.10
C GLY A 141 -4.89 -4.01 -13.63
N LEU A 142 -4.05 -4.71 -12.86
CA LEU A 142 -3.77 -4.38 -11.47
C LEU A 142 -3.13 -2.99 -11.34
N PHE A 143 -2.16 -2.66 -12.19
CA PHE A 143 -1.56 -1.33 -12.23
C PHE A 143 -2.60 -0.24 -12.55
N CYS A 144 -3.40 -0.45 -13.61
CA CYS A 144 -4.47 0.47 -13.99
C CYS A 144 -5.56 0.61 -12.92
N SER A 145 -5.77 -0.40 -12.08
CA SER A 145 -6.69 -0.32 -10.94
C SER A 145 -6.18 0.57 -9.81
N ASN A 146 -4.86 0.74 -9.68
CA ASN A 146 -4.25 1.57 -8.64
C ASN A 146 -4.01 3.01 -9.11
N VAL A 147 -3.68 3.21 -10.39
CA VAL A 147 -3.41 4.54 -10.98
C VAL A 147 -4.68 5.20 -11.53
N LEU A 148 -5.61 4.38 -12.04
CA LEU A 148 -7.02 4.62 -12.36
C LEU A 148 -7.86 5.32 -11.27
N PRO A 149 -8.19 6.63 -11.30
CA PRO A 149 -9.28 7.12 -10.47
C PRO A 149 -10.62 6.49 -10.94
N GLY A 150 -11.08 5.49 -10.19
CA GLY A 150 -12.30 4.72 -10.44
C GLY A 150 -12.04 3.22 -10.25
N ALA A 151 -12.79 2.58 -9.36
CA ALA A 151 -12.62 1.16 -8.96
C ALA A 151 -12.72 0.14 -10.12
N THR A 152 -13.19 0.56 -11.29
CA THR A 152 -13.41 -0.28 -12.48
C THR A 152 -12.33 -0.17 -13.56
N GLY A 153 -11.35 0.74 -13.42
CA GLY A 153 -10.37 1.02 -14.47
C GLY A 153 -9.51 -0.19 -14.85
N GLY A 154 -9.11 -0.99 -13.87
CA GLY A 154 -8.30 -2.20 -14.11
C GLY A 154 -9.00 -3.26 -14.93
N ASP A 155 -10.30 -3.49 -14.69
CA ASP A 155 -11.07 -4.52 -15.40
C ASP A 155 -11.42 -4.12 -16.82
N VAL A 156 -11.75 -2.85 -17.02
CA VAL A 156 -11.98 -2.31 -18.36
C VAL A 156 -10.74 -2.51 -19.21
N VAL A 157 -9.56 -2.25 -18.65
CA VAL A 157 -8.29 -2.48 -19.35
C VAL A 157 -8.10 -3.96 -19.67
N LYS A 158 -8.29 -4.87 -18.70
CA LYS A 158 -8.22 -6.33 -18.95
C LYS A 158 -9.17 -6.76 -20.07
N ALA A 159 -10.44 -6.32 -20.00
CA ALA A 159 -11.47 -6.61 -20.99
C ALA A 159 -11.10 -6.11 -22.39
N VAL A 160 -10.57 -4.89 -22.50
CA VAL A 160 -10.11 -4.32 -23.78
C VAL A 160 -8.95 -5.13 -24.36
N TYR A 161 -7.97 -5.51 -23.55
CA TYR A 161 -6.83 -6.31 -24.02
C TYR A 161 -7.25 -7.69 -24.50
N ILE A 162 -8.12 -8.40 -23.76
CA ILE A 162 -8.56 -9.74 -24.16
C ILE A 162 -9.47 -9.71 -25.39
N VAL A 163 -10.34 -8.70 -25.52
CA VAL A 163 -11.21 -8.50 -26.68
C VAL A 163 -10.41 -8.21 -27.94
N ARG A 164 -9.33 -7.41 -27.83
CA ARG A 164 -8.42 -7.15 -28.95
C ARG A 164 -7.66 -8.41 -29.37
N ARG A 165 -7.32 -9.28 -28.42
CA ARG A 165 -6.63 -10.55 -28.68
C ARG A 165 -7.53 -11.63 -29.28
N CYS A 166 -8.80 -11.68 -28.88
CA CYS A 166 -9.79 -12.68 -29.29
C CYS A 166 -10.82 -12.07 -30.25
N SER A 167 -10.35 -11.44 -31.34
CA SER A 167 -11.14 -10.59 -32.23
C SER A 167 -12.46 -11.21 -32.75
N GLY A 168 -12.56 -12.54 -32.81
CA GLY A 168 -13.76 -13.29 -33.20
C GLY A 168 -14.77 -13.61 -32.09
N ASP A 169 -14.38 -13.64 -30.80
CA ASP A 169 -15.23 -14.09 -29.68
C ASP A 169 -15.29 -13.05 -28.54
N ARG A 170 -15.49 -11.79 -28.92
CA ARG A 170 -15.45 -10.64 -28.00
C ARG A 170 -16.41 -10.76 -26.81
N VAL A 171 -17.58 -11.35 -27.04
CA VAL A 171 -18.60 -11.55 -25.98
C VAL A 171 -18.09 -12.53 -24.93
N ARG A 172 -17.54 -13.69 -25.33
CA ARG A 172 -16.97 -14.67 -24.39
C ARG A 172 -15.83 -14.06 -23.57
N ALA A 173 -15.00 -13.24 -24.22
CA ALA A 173 -13.89 -12.56 -23.59
C ALA A 173 -14.36 -11.58 -22.48
N VAL A 174 -15.38 -10.75 -22.75
CA VAL A 174 -15.94 -9.83 -21.74
C VAL A 174 -16.63 -10.60 -20.61
N VAL A 175 -17.43 -11.62 -20.94
CA VAL A 175 -18.11 -12.46 -19.95
C VAL A 175 -17.11 -13.14 -19.01
N SER A 176 -15.96 -13.59 -19.52
CA SER A 176 -14.91 -14.19 -18.68
C SER A 176 -14.39 -13.26 -17.58
N VAL A 177 -14.30 -11.95 -17.85
CA VAL A 177 -13.86 -10.94 -16.87
C VAL A 177 -14.95 -10.69 -15.82
N VAL A 178 -16.21 -10.61 -16.25
CA VAL A 178 -17.35 -10.43 -15.33
C VAL A 178 -17.51 -11.64 -14.42
N VAL A 179 -17.42 -12.85 -14.97
CA VAL A 179 -17.47 -14.10 -14.20
C VAL A 179 -16.32 -14.18 -13.20
N ASP A 180 -15.09 -13.83 -13.59
CA ASP A 180 -13.96 -13.78 -12.65
C ASP A 180 -14.23 -12.84 -11.48
N ARG A 181 -14.89 -11.70 -11.73
CA ARG A 181 -15.29 -10.76 -10.68
C ARG A 181 -16.37 -11.30 -9.75
N ILE A 182 -17.40 -11.94 -10.29
CA ILE A 182 -18.46 -12.56 -9.48
C ILE A 182 -17.89 -13.68 -8.62
N VAL A 183 -17.07 -14.56 -9.22
CA VAL A 183 -16.39 -15.65 -8.49
C VAL A 183 -15.48 -15.06 -7.41
N GLY A 184 -14.71 -14.01 -7.73
CA GLY A 184 -13.86 -13.34 -6.75
C GLY A 184 -14.63 -12.74 -5.57
N LEU A 185 -15.79 -12.13 -5.82
CA LEU A 185 -16.65 -11.59 -4.76
C LEU A 185 -17.28 -12.70 -3.92
N LEU A 186 -17.75 -13.77 -4.55
CA LEU A 186 -18.33 -14.92 -3.83
C LEU A 186 -17.28 -15.61 -2.95
N SER A 187 -16.04 -15.76 -3.41
CA SER A 187 -14.94 -16.32 -2.61
C SER A 187 -14.56 -15.48 -1.38
N LEU A 188 -15.07 -14.25 -1.25
CA LEU A 188 -14.88 -13.43 -0.03
C LEU A 188 -16.04 -13.58 0.96
N LEU A 189 -17.20 -14.06 0.50
CA LEU A 189 -18.39 -14.26 1.32
C LEU A 189 -18.44 -15.65 1.98
N PHE A 190 -17.71 -16.61 1.42
CA PHE A 190 -17.61 -18.00 1.90
C PHE A 190 -16.18 -18.30 2.33
#